data_AF-A0A1C3IUA2-F1
#
_entry.id   AF-A0A1C3IUA2-F1
#
_cell.length_a   1.000
_cell.length_b   1.000
_cell.length_c   1.000
_cell.angle_alpha   90.00
_cell.angle_beta   90.00
_cell.angle_gamma   90.00
#
_symmetry.space_group_name_H-M   'P 1'
#
loop_
_entity.id
_entity.type
_entity.pdbx_description
1 polymer ?
#
loop_
_entity_poly.entity_id
_entity_poly.type
_entity_poly.pdbx_seq_one_letter_code
_entity_poly.pdbx_strand_id
1 'polypeptide(L)'
;MLITFSCKAHASVTMFGEVGLQFIKMLGHSGTIPGAIDASEVSQALNNLRAAIAVEQSKQVEQENTGDDSEEAVVEAPVNIGSRAFPLVELLKAAIKDECEVMWEDGSGKRL
;
A
#
# COMPACT_ATOMS: atom_id res chain seq x y z
N MET A 1 9.23 11.61 -2.69
CA MET A 1 8.49 11.37 -3.95
C MET A 1 7.08 10.91 -3.63
N LEU A 2 6.12 11.06 -4.54
CA LEU A 2 4.75 10.54 -4.39
C LEU A 2 4.55 9.41 -5.38
N ILE A 3 3.67 8.47 -5.06
CA ILE A 3 3.26 7.41 -5.98
C ILE A 3 1.75 7.48 -6.12
N THR A 4 1.27 7.50 -7.35
CA THR A 4 -0.16 7.50 -7.66
C THR A 4 -0.54 6.19 -8.29
N PHE A 5 -1.41 5.44 -7.62
CA PHE A 5 -2.05 4.24 -8.14
C PHE A 5 -3.34 4.64 -8.86
N SER A 6 -3.60 4.06 -10.03
CA SER A 6 -4.80 4.34 -10.81
C SER A 6 -5.35 3.06 -11.45
N CYS A 7 -6.67 3.04 -11.66
CA CYS A 7 -7.35 2.05 -12.47
C CYS A 7 -8.57 2.71 -13.12
N LYS A 8 -9.16 2.06 -14.12
CA LYS A 8 -10.36 2.62 -14.80
C LYS A 8 -11.60 2.62 -13.90
N ALA A 9 -11.65 1.72 -12.92
CA ALA A 9 -12.83 1.45 -12.10
C ALA A 9 -12.92 2.28 -10.80
N HIS A 10 -11.89 3.06 -10.46
CA HIS A 10 -11.82 3.76 -9.19
C HIS A 10 -11.00 5.05 -9.27
N ALA A 11 -11.24 5.97 -8.34
CA ALA A 11 -10.41 7.16 -8.18
C ALA A 11 -8.95 6.80 -7.87
N SER A 12 -8.03 7.57 -8.43
CA SER A 12 -6.60 7.39 -8.20
C SER A 12 -6.24 7.58 -6.72
N VAL A 13 -5.36 6.75 -6.20
CA VAL A 13 -4.87 6.79 -4.81
C VAL A 13 -3.43 7.26 -4.82
N THR A 14 -3.17 8.41 -4.21
CA THR A 14 -1.81 8.96 -4.09
C THR A 14 -1.28 8.76 -2.67
N MET A 15 -0.05 8.26 -2.55
CA MET A 15 0.61 7.99 -1.28
C MET A 15 2.04 8.50 -1.28
N PHE A 16 2.62 8.66 -0.08
CA PHE A 16 4.05 8.93 0.06
C PHE A 16 4.87 7.79 -0.54
N GLY A 17 5.94 8.13 -1.25
CA GLY A 17 6.72 7.18 -2.02
C GLY A 17 7.28 6.02 -1.21
N GLU A 18 7.65 6.23 0.05
CA GLU A 18 8.11 5.16 0.95
C GLU A 18 6.99 4.14 1.22
N VAL A 19 5.79 4.64 1.53
CA VAL A 19 4.59 3.82 1.77
C VAL A 19 4.13 3.12 0.49
N GLY A 20 4.12 3.84 -0.64
CA GLY A 20 3.74 3.28 -1.93
C GLY A 20 4.72 2.20 -2.40
N LEU A 21 6.03 2.41 -2.25
CA LEU A 21 7.05 1.39 -2.54
C LEU A 21 6.90 0.16 -1.64
N GLN A 22 6.60 0.37 -0.36
CA GLN A 22 6.32 -0.72 0.58
C GLN A 22 5.12 -1.54 0.09
N PHE A 23 4.02 -0.90 -0.32
CA PHE A 23 2.87 -1.60 -0.87
C PHE A 23 3.15 -2.30 -2.20
N ILE A 24 3.92 -1.71 -3.12
CA ILE A 24 4.32 -2.38 -4.36
C ILE A 24 5.08 -3.67 -4.07
N LYS A 25 5.97 -3.65 -3.07
CA LYS A 25 6.67 -4.85 -2.61
C LYS A 25 5.73 -5.88 -1.99
N MET A 26 4.76 -5.43 -1.18
CA MET A 26 3.75 -6.31 -0.57
C MET A 26 2.78 -6.92 -1.59
N LEU A 27 2.53 -6.25 -2.72
CA LEU A 27 1.76 -6.79 -3.84
C LEU A 27 2.50 -7.95 -4.54
N GLY A 28 3.82 -8.05 -4.35
CA GLY A 28 4.68 -9.05 -4.98
C GLY A 28 5.54 -8.50 -6.11
N HIS A 29 5.66 -7.18 -6.25
CA HIS A 29 6.44 -6.54 -7.31
C HIS A 29 7.75 -5.92 -6.79
N SER A 30 8.69 -5.67 -7.70
CA SER A 30 10.04 -5.19 -7.39
C SER A 30 10.14 -3.77 -6.82
N GLY A 31 9.05 -3.00 -6.80
CA GLY A 31 9.08 -1.57 -6.43
C GLY A 31 9.50 -0.65 -7.58
N THR A 32 9.48 -1.14 -8.82
CA THR A 32 9.78 -0.35 -10.02
C THR A 32 8.68 0.67 -10.28
N ILE A 33 9.04 1.90 -10.65
CA ILE A 33 8.11 2.99 -10.99
C ILE A 33 8.56 3.60 -12.33
N PRO A 34 7.68 3.76 -13.33
CA PRO A 34 6.28 3.31 -13.34
C PRO A 34 6.15 1.78 -13.44
N GLY A 35 4.97 1.26 -13.15
CA GLY A 35 4.63 -0.16 -13.29
C GLY A 35 3.13 -0.41 -13.38
N ALA A 36 2.75 -1.64 -13.66
CA ALA A 36 1.36 -2.07 -13.75
C ALA A 36 1.17 -3.53 -13.34
N ILE A 37 -0.06 -3.87 -12.97
CA ILE A 37 -0.58 -5.22 -12.74
C ILE A 37 -1.73 -5.44 -13.70
N ASP A 38 -1.68 -6.53 -14.47
CA ASP A 38 -2.78 -6.95 -15.34
C ASP A 38 -4.01 -7.36 -14.52
N ALA A 39 -5.21 -7.15 -15.07
CA ALA A 39 -6.49 -7.47 -14.42
C ALA A 39 -6.52 -8.89 -13.82
N SER A 40 -5.94 -9.86 -14.54
CA SER A 40 -5.86 -11.27 -14.11
C SER A 40 -5.00 -11.49 -12.87
N GLU A 41 -4.00 -10.64 -12.64
CA GLU A 41 -3.06 -10.72 -11.53
C GLU A 41 -3.49 -9.88 -10.32
N VAL A 42 -4.41 -8.91 -10.49
CA VAL A 42 -4.90 -8.04 -9.40
C VAL A 42 -5.47 -8.84 -8.23
N SER A 43 -6.18 -9.93 -8.49
CA SER A 43 -6.74 -10.81 -7.45
C SER A 43 -5.65 -11.44 -6.58
N GLN A 44 -4.55 -11.89 -7.20
CA GLN A 44 -3.41 -12.45 -6.48
C GLN A 44 -2.66 -11.37 -5.71
N ALA A 45 -2.44 -10.21 -6.32
CA ALA A 45 -1.79 -9.07 -5.68
C ALA A 45 -2.55 -8.60 -4.44
N LEU A 46 -3.89 -8.52 -4.50
CA LEU A 46 -4.72 -8.17 -3.35
C LEU A 46 -4.57 -9.17 -2.19
N ASN A 47 -4.48 -10.46 -2.48
CA ASN A 47 -4.28 -11.49 -1.46
C ASN A 47 -2.89 -11.36 -0.81
N ASN A 48 -1.84 -11.12 -1.63
CA ASN A 48 -0.49 -10.88 -1.13
C ASN A 48 -0.44 -9.66 -0.22
N LEU A 49 -1.06 -8.55 -0.63
CA LEU A 49 -1.13 -7.32 0.16
C LEU A 49 -1.80 -7.56 1.52
N ARG A 50 -2.94 -8.25 1.54
CA ARG A 50 -3.64 -8.58 2.80
C ARG A 50 -2.80 -9.44 3.73
N ALA A 51 -2.14 -10.46 3.19
CA ALA A 51 -1.27 -11.34 3.97
C ALA A 51 -0.07 -10.55 4.54
N ALA A 52 0.56 -9.71 3.73
CA ALA A 52 1.68 -8.88 4.16
C ALA A 52 1.29 -7.86 5.24
N ILE A 53 0.11 -7.22 5.11
CA ILE A 53 -0.42 -6.30 6.14
C ILE A 53 -0.64 -7.05 7.45
N ALA A 54 -1.23 -8.25 7.42
CA ALA A 54 -1.45 -9.04 8.62
C ALA A 54 -0.14 -9.39 9.34
N VAL A 55 0.90 -9.79 8.58
CA VAL A 55 2.23 -10.07 9.14
C VAL A 55 2.87 -8.81 9.74
N GLU A 56 2.75 -7.67 9.05
CA GLU A 56 3.32 -6.40 9.54
C GLU A 56 2.62 -5.91 10.82
N GLN A 57 1.30 -6.09 10.90
CA GLN A 57 0.52 -5.79 12.10
C GLN A 57 0.93 -6.67 13.28
N SER A 58 1.22 -7.96 13.06
CA SER A 58 1.71 -8.84 14.13
C SER A 58 3.11 -8.45 14.62
N LYS A 59 3.99 -7.95 13.75
CA LYS A 59 5.35 -7.50 14.14
C LYS A 59 5.34 -6.22 14.99
N GLN A 60 4.42 -5.30 14.73
CA GLN A 60 4.31 -4.07 15.53
C GLN A 60 3.93 -4.36 16.99
N VAL A 61 3.07 -5.38 17.22
CA VAL A 61 2.63 -5.79 18.56
C VAL A 61 3.77 -6.41 19.39
N GLU A 62 4.78 -7.01 18.76
CA GLU A 62 5.94 -7.58 19.45
C GLU A 62 6.97 -6.53 19.89
N GLN A 63 7.06 -5.38 19.19
CA GLN A 63 7.96 -4.29 19.56
C GLN A 63 7.45 -3.43 20.72
N GLU A 64 6.14 -3.36 20.94
CA GLU A 64 5.55 -2.63 22.08
C GLU A 64 5.69 -3.38 23.42
N ASN A 65 6.06 -4.68 23.41
CA ASN A 65 6.16 -5.50 24.63
C ASN A 65 7.57 -5.56 25.26
N THR A 66 8.56 -4.83 24.73
CA THR A 66 9.93 -4.82 25.29
C THR A 66 10.42 -3.44 25.76
N GLY A 67 9.51 -2.48 25.99
CA GLY A 67 9.87 -1.12 26.39
C GLY A 67 9.25 -0.72 27.73
N ASP A 68 10.12 -0.67 28.72
CA ASP A 68 9.97 -0.18 30.09
C ASP A 68 9.19 1.13 30.28
N ASP A 69 8.67 1.26 31.50
CA ASP A 69 8.01 2.39 32.14
C ASP A 69 8.70 3.75 31.85
N SER A 70 8.08 4.65 31.08
CA SER A 70 8.35 6.09 31.18
C SER A 70 7.33 6.96 30.43
N GLU A 71 6.88 7.95 31.18
CA GLU A 71 5.99 9.05 30.82
C GLU A 71 6.52 9.89 29.65
N GLU A 72 5.59 10.53 28.93
CA GLU A 72 5.85 11.61 27.95
C GLU A 72 6.71 11.26 26.72
N ALA A 73 6.13 10.47 25.82
CA ALA A 73 6.38 10.67 24.41
C ALA A 73 5.04 10.64 23.68
N VAL A 74 4.62 11.79 23.16
CA VAL A 74 3.73 11.86 22.00
C VAL A 74 4.47 11.24 20.82
N VAL A 75 4.73 9.94 20.87
CA VAL A 75 5.11 9.16 19.71
C VAL A 75 3.91 9.25 18.80
N GLU A 76 4.05 10.00 17.72
CA GLU A 76 3.07 10.07 16.65
C GLU A 76 2.74 8.64 16.27
N ALA A 77 1.58 8.15 16.76
CA ALA A 77 1.21 6.75 16.67
C ALA A 77 1.46 6.30 15.24
N PRO A 78 2.33 5.30 15.01
CA PRO A 78 2.70 4.89 13.67
C PRO A 78 1.41 4.49 12.97
N VAL A 79 0.89 5.39 12.12
CA VAL A 79 -0.46 5.27 11.56
C VAL A 79 -0.52 3.91 10.89
N ASN A 80 -1.28 3.01 11.53
CA ASN A 80 -1.25 1.57 11.30
C ASN A 80 -1.17 1.30 9.80
N ILE A 81 -0.16 0.56 9.35
CA ILE A 81 0.05 0.24 7.93
C ILE A 81 -1.24 -0.26 7.26
N GLY A 82 -2.11 -0.95 8.03
CA GLY A 82 -3.41 -1.40 7.57
C GLY A 82 -4.43 -0.28 7.30
N SER A 83 -4.45 0.81 8.08
CA SER A 83 -5.36 1.93 7.82
C SER A 83 -4.93 2.72 6.57
N ARG A 84 -3.61 2.82 6.32
CA ARG A 84 -3.07 3.41 5.10
C ARG A 84 -3.32 2.55 3.86
N ALA A 85 -3.36 1.22 4.00
CA ALA A 85 -3.61 0.31 2.89
C ALA A 85 -5.07 0.33 2.40
N PHE A 86 -6.02 0.78 3.23
CA PHE A 86 -7.45 0.78 2.91
C PHE A 86 -7.80 1.37 1.54
N PRO A 87 -7.38 2.60 1.18
CA PRO A 87 -7.67 3.17 -0.14
C PRO A 87 -7.11 2.33 -1.30
N LEU A 88 -5.92 1.75 -1.15
CA LEU A 88 -5.33 0.87 -2.17
C LEU A 88 -6.09 -0.45 -2.29
N VAL A 89 -6.55 -1.01 -1.16
CA VAL A 89 -7.38 -2.23 -1.13
C VAL A 89 -8.70 -2.01 -1.85
N GLU A 90 -9.38 -0.88 -1.64
CA GLU A 90 -10.63 -0.56 -2.33
C GLU A 90 -10.41 -0.38 -3.84
N LEU A 91 -9.30 0.26 -4.23
CA LEU A 91 -8.91 0.37 -5.64
C LEU A 91 -8.71 -1.02 -6.27
N LEU A 92 -7.97 -1.93 -5.61
CA LEU A 92 -7.76 -3.29 -6.11
C LEU A 92 -9.06 -4.09 -6.21
N LYS A 93 -9.97 -3.96 -5.23
CA LYS A 93 -11.29 -4.60 -5.28
C LYS A 93 -12.13 -4.09 -6.46
N ALA A 94 -12.13 -2.78 -6.70
CA ALA A 94 -12.81 -2.18 -7.84
C ALA A 94 -12.21 -2.68 -9.16
N ALA A 95 -10.88 -2.76 -9.23
CA ALA A 95 -10.17 -3.27 -10.40
C ALA A 95 -10.49 -4.74 -10.71
N ILE A 96 -10.63 -5.60 -9.68
CA ILE A 96 -11.08 -6.99 -9.84
C ILE A 96 -12.51 -7.04 -10.36
N LYS A 97 -13.41 -6.21 -9.82
CA LYS A 97 -14.83 -6.21 -10.18
C LYS A 97 -15.06 -5.84 -11.65
N ASP A 98 -14.29 -4.87 -12.14
CA ASP A 98 -14.41 -4.35 -13.51
C ASP A 98 -13.33 -4.93 -14.45
N GLU A 99 -12.60 -5.96 -13.99
CA GLU A 99 -11.55 -6.66 -14.75
C GLU A 99 -10.57 -5.71 -15.45
N CYS A 100 -10.07 -4.72 -14.71
CA CYS A 100 -9.14 -3.72 -15.25
C CYS A 100 -7.76 -3.76 -14.61
N GLU A 101 -6.78 -3.27 -15.37
CA GLU A 101 -5.41 -3.13 -14.93
C GLU A 101 -5.26 -2.05 -13.85
N VAL A 102 -4.28 -2.27 -12.97
CA VAL A 102 -3.88 -1.30 -11.94
C VAL A 102 -2.48 -0.80 -12.28
N MET A 103 -2.35 0.51 -12.43
CA MET A 103 -1.10 1.17 -12.81
C MET A 103 -0.59 2.04 -11.67
N TRP A 104 0.72 2.24 -11.59
CA TRP A 104 1.32 3.22 -10.69
C TRP A 104 2.46 3.99 -11.33
N GLU A 105 2.55 5.26 -10.96
CA GLU A 105 3.53 6.21 -11.51
C GLU A 105 3.99 7.22 -10.45
N ASP A 106 5.02 8.01 -10.79
CA ASP A 106 5.48 9.11 -9.95
C ASP A 106 4.42 10.22 -9.92
N GLY A 107 3.82 10.41 -8.74
CA GLY A 107 2.82 11.44 -8.48
C GLY A 107 3.38 12.86 -8.42
N SER A 108 4.68 13.06 -8.67
CA SER A 108 5.33 14.38 -8.72
C SER A 108 4.85 15.27 -9.88
N GLY A 109 3.94 14.80 -10.73
CA GLY A 109 3.30 15.61 -11.76
C GLY A 109 4.24 15.97 -12.92
N LYS A 110 5.38 15.29 -13.06
CA LYS A 110 6.19 15.34 -14.29
C LYS A 110 5.48 14.60 -15.41
N ARG A 111 4.44 15.22 -15.96
CA ARG A 111 4.04 14.96 -17.35
C ARG A 111 5.24 15.34 -18.21
N LEU A 112 5.97 14.33 -18.70
CA LEU A 112 6.94 14.50 -19.79
C LEU A 112 6.19 14.92 -21.06
#